data_AF-A0A098M3G5-F1
#
_entry.id   AF-A0A098M3G5-F1
#
_cell.length_a   1.000
_cell.length_b   1.000
_cell.length_c   1.000
_cell.angle_alpha   90.00
_cell.angle_beta   90.00
_cell.angle_gamma   90.00
#
_symmetry.space_group_name_H-M   'P 1'
#
loop_
_entity.id
_entity.type
_entity.pdbx_description
1 polymer ?
#
loop_
_entity_poly.entity_id
_entity_poly.type
_entity_poly.pdbx_seq_one_letter_code
_entity_poly.pdbx_strand_id
1 'polypeptide(L)'
;MVQISSAVILTGEVKLLKKILYSCVAILSVVGFIIYGFISAPKVIHVNQQIEVTAYKVEDRSFSKKVLISLSGVFDEKSESYLGKLTVNGKEYMNCSLDPKFAMVQCSEVGNEKPPRDHLGMVVANEDFSKWSLKVGPSDQNENNLYTVLNQGSTTTDDIILSIPDTDRDSSLRAFDELMQHHVVELKQSFK
;
A
#
# COMPACT_ATOMS: atom_id res chain seq x y z
N MET A 1 43.69 24.02 -66.06
CA MET A 1 43.61 24.57 -64.68
C MET A 1 42.21 24.26 -64.18
N VAL A 2 42.04 23.22 -63.37
CA VAL A 2 40.72 22.71 -62.95
C VAL A 2 40.50 23.16 -61.51
N GLN A 3 39.76 24.26 -61.35
CA GLN A 3 39.31 24.77 -60.06
C GLN A 3 38.14 23.89 -59.59
N ILE A 4 38.45 22.78 -58.90
CA ILE A 4 37.42 21.99 -58.23
C ILE A 4 37.09 22.69 -56.92
N SER A 5 35.98 23.43 -56.96
CA SER A 5 35.28 24.12 -55.89
C SER A 5 35.48 23.55 -54.49
N SER A 6 36.27 24.25 -53.67
CA SER A 6 36.35 24.08 -52.21
C SER A 6 34.97 24.18 -51.50
N ALA A 7 33.96 24.76 -52.17
CA ALA A 7 32.58 24.85 -51.68
C ALA A 7 31.84 23.49 -51.63
N VAL A 8 32.22 22.51 -52.46
CA VAL A 8 31.58 21.17 -52.49
C VAL A 8 32.05 20.30 -51.33
N ILE A 9 33.31 20.46 -50.91
CA ILE A 9 33.89 19.70 -49.80
C ILE A 9 33.32 20.17 -48.45
N LEU A 10 33.21 21.50 -48.26
CA LEU A 10 32.60 22.09 -47.06
C LEU A 10 31.12 21.73 -46.88
N THR A 11 30.36 21.58 -47.97
CA THR A 11 28.93 21.24 -47.89
C THR A 11 28.66 19.75 -47.61
N GLY A 12 29.60 18.87 -47.98
CA GLY A 12 29.57 17.44 -47.65
C GLY A 12 29.86 17.17 -46.16
N GLU A 13 30.90 17.81 -45.61
CA GLU A 13 31.29 17.65 -44.20
C GLU A 13 30.23 18.20 -43.24
N VAL A 14 29.61 19.34 -43.54
CA VAL A 14 28.54 19.92 -42.71
C VAL A 14 27.28 19.04 -42.69
N LYS A 15 26.95 18.37 -43.80
CA LYS A 15 25.83 17.41 -43.85
C LYS A 15 26.12 16.14 -43.04
N LEU A 16 27.36 15.66 -43.07
CA LEU A 16 27.80 14.49 -42.30
C LEU A 16 27.74 14.79 -40.79
N LEU A 17 28.29 15.93 -40.35
CA LEU A 17 28.26 16.40 -38.96
C LEU A 17 26.84 16.55 -38.42
N LYS A 18 25.93 17.14 -39.20
CA LYS A 18 24.51 17.24 -38.82
C LYS A 18 23.87 15.86 -38.66
N LYS A 19 24.14 14.92 -39.57
CA LYS A 19 23.58 13.55 -39.51
C LYS A 19 24.06 12.78 -38.28
N ILE A 20 25.34 12.93 -37.92
CA ILE A 20 25.90 12.34 -36.69
C ILE A 20 25.27 12.98 -35.45
N LEU A 21 25.14 14.31 -35.42
CA LEU A 21 24.50 15.03 -34.31
C LEU A 21 23.05 14.59 -34.11
N TYR A 22 22.25 14.52 -35.18
CA TYR A 22 20.87 14.04 -35.12
C TYR A 22 20.78 12.58 -34.67
N SER A 23 21.72 11.73 -35.09
CA SER A 23 21.80 10.35 -34.63
C SER A 23 22.12 10.27 -33.13
N CYS A 24 23.04 11.08 -32.63
CA CYS A 24 23.37 11.14 -31.20
C CYS A 24 22.19 11.64 -30.36
N VAL A 25 21.49 12.68 -30.80
CA VAL A 25 20.29 13.19 -30.11
C VAL A 25 19.17 12.16 -30.13
N ALA A 26 18.94 11.46 -31.25
CA ALA A 26 17.93 10.40 -31.33
C ALA A 26 18.24 9.24 -30.37
N ILE A 27 19.51 8.81 -30.30
CA ILE A 27 19.95 7.75 -29.36
C ILE A 27 19.78 8.22 -27.91
N LEU A 28 20.19 9.44 -27.58
CA LEU A 28 20.02 10.01 -26.23
C LEU A 28 18.55 10.10 -25.81
N SER A 29 17.66 10.51 -26.72
CA SER A 29 16.23 10.55 -26.46
C SER A 29 15.67 9.15 -26.19
N VAL A 30 16.04 8.15 -27.00
CA VAL A 30 15.60 6.76 -26.82
C VAL A 30 16.12 6.19 -25.49
N VAL A 31 17.40 6.42 -25.16
CA VAL A 31 17.97 6.02 -23.87
C VAL A 31 17.25 6.72 -22.72
N GLY A 32 16.93 8.00 -22.85
CA GLY A 32 16.13 8.75 -21.88
C GLY A 32 14.75 8.14 -21.64
N PHE A 33 14.04 7.77 -22.70
CA PHE A 33 12.74 7.08 -22.59
C PHE A 33 12.84 5.71 -21.94
N ILE A 34 13.88 4.93 -22.26
CA ILE A 34 14.11 3.61 -21.67
C ILE A 34 14.39 3.74 -20.17
N ILE A 35 15.33 4.62 -19.78
CA ILE A 35 15.67 4.87 -18.38
C ILE A 35 14.45 5.35 -17.61
N TYR A 36 13.69 6.29 -18.16
CA TYR A 36 12.46 6.78 -17.55
C TYR A 36 11.42 5.66 -17.36
N GLY A 37 11.27 4.76 -18.34
CA GLY A 37 10.39 3.60 -18.25
C GLY A 37 10.79 2.61 -17.16
N PHE A 38 12.09 2.36 -16.96
CA PHE A 38 12.59 1.49 -15.90
C PHE A 38 12.48 2.12 -14.51
N ILE A 39 12.71 3.43 -14.37
CA ILE A 39 12.57 4.15 -13.09
C ILE A 39 11.09 4.30 -12.70
N SER A 40 10.20 4.45 -13.69
CA SER A 40 8.77 4.66 -13.45
C SER A 40 7.97 3.37 -13.25
N ALA A 41 8.60 2.20 -13.40
CA ALA A 41 7.93 0.93 -13.14
C ALA A 41 7.69 0.78 -11.62
N PRO A 42 6.44 0.64 -11.18
CA PRO A 42 6.14 0.47 -9.76
C PRO A 42 6.81 -0.81 -9.26
N LYS A 43 7.58 -0.71 -8.18
CA LYS A 43 8.08 -1.88 -7.49
C LYS A 43 6.93 -2.51 -6.75
N VAL A 44 6.73 -3.79 -7.01
CA VAL A 44 5.68 -4.60 -6.40
C VAL A 44 6.37 -5.63 -5.53
N ILE A 45 6.13 -5.59 -4.22
CA ILE A 45 6.70 -6.55 -3.27
C ILE A 45 5.65 -7.63 -3.01
N HIS A 46 5.98 -8.89 -3.30
CA HIS A 46 5.07 -10.00 -2.97
C HIS A 46 5.02 -10.22 -1.46
N VAL A 47 3.81 -10.24 -0.91
CA VAL A 47 3.56 -10.49 0.51
C VAL A 47 2.85 -11.83 0.63
N ASN A 48 3.46 -12.76 1.36
CA ASN A 48 2.84 -14.02 1.76
C ASN A 48 3.26 -14.32 3.19
N GLN A 49 2.49 -13.84 4.14
CA GLN A 49 2.82 -13.84 5.55
C GLN A 49 1.65 -14.33 6.38
N GLN A 50 1.95 -15.06 7.45
CA GLN A 50 1.00 -15.47 8.46
C GLN A 50 1.52 -14.99 9.81
N ILE A 51 0.65 -14.32 10.56
CA ILE A 51 0.98 -13.63 11.80
C ILE A 51 -0.05 -14.02 12.85
N GLU A 52 0.40 -14.47 14.01
CA GLU A 52 -0.44 -14.64 15.18
C GLU A 52 -0.35 -13.37 16.03
N VAL A 53 -1.49 -12.74 16.28
CA VAL A 53 -1.61 -11.50 17.06
C VAL A 53 -2.75 -11.64 18.07
N THR A 54 -2.75 -10.83 19.13
CA THR A 54 -3.86 -10.80 20.09
C THR A 54 -4.74 -9.59 19.80
N ALA A 55 -6.04 -9.82 19.71
CA ALA A 55 -7.06 -8.79 19.62
C ALA A 55 -7.52 -8.36 21.01
N TYR A 56 -7.60 -7.05 21.22
CA TYR A 56 -8.08 -6.43 22.45
C TYR A 56 -9.25 -5.51 22.18
N LYS A 57 -10.14 -5.32 23.16
CA LYS A 57 -11.14 -4.26 23.09
C LYS A 57 -10.61 -2.98 23.73
N VAL A 58 -11.01 -1.85 23.14
CA VAL A 58 -10.60 -0.53 23.61
C VAL A 58 -11.08 -0.28 25.03
N GLU A 59 -12.31 -0.63 25.40
CA GLU A 59 -12.84 -0.38 26.75
C GLU A 59 -12.86 -1.65 27.63
N ASP A 60 -13.26 -2.80 27.08
CA ASP A 60 -13.28 -4.07 27.80
C ASP A 60 -11.88 -4.69 28.02
N ARG A 61 -11.29 -4.44 29.20
CA ARG A 61 -9.98 -4.98 29.63
C ARG A 61 -9.94 -6.51 29.77
N SER A 62 -11.09 -7.17 29.89
CA SER A 62 -11.15 -8.63 30.04
C SER A 62 -11.06 -9.35 28.69
N PHE A 63 -11.30 -8.62 27.60
CA PHE A 63 -11.25 -9.15 26.26
C PHE A 63 -9.81 -9.26 25.75
N SER A 64 -9.38 -10.49 25.52
CA SER A 64 -8.10 -10.83 24.91
C SER A 64 -8.27 -12.13 24.13
N LYS A 65 -8.21 -12.06 22.80
CA LYS A 65 -8.41 -13.21 21.92
C LYS A 65 -7.27 -13.33 20.93
N LYS A 66 -6.69 -14.52 20.83
CA LYS A 66 -5.71 -14.82 19.78
C LYS A 66 -6.39 -14.84 18.42
N VAL A 67 -5.73 -14.22 17.45
CA VAL A 67 -6.19 -14.09 16.08
C VAL A 67 -5.05 -14.47 15.15
N LEU A 68 -5.37 -15.33 14.18
CA LEU A 68 -4.46 -15.71 13.12
C LEU A 68 -4.78 -14.92 11.86
N ILE A 69 -3.85 -14.06 11.45
CA ILE A 69 -3.95 -13.24 10.25
C ILE A 69 -3.04 -13.84 9.18
N SER A 70 -3.54 -13.96 7.95
CA SER A 70 -2.71 -14.28 6.79
C SER A 70 -2.96 -13.26 5.68
N LEU A 71 -1.87 -12.74 5.11
CA LEU A 71 -1.86 -11.81 4.00
C LEU A 71 -1.17 -12.49 2.82
N SER A 72 -1.87 -12.62 1.70
CA SER A 72 -1.33 -13.14 0.44
C SER A 72 -1.68 -12.20 -0.71
N GLY A 73 -0.67 -11.57 -1.31
CA GLY A 73 -0.88 -10.54 -2.32
C GLY A 73 0.40 -9.78 -2.63
N VAL A 74 0.22 -8.47 -2.86
CA VAL A 74 1.30 -7.57 -3.23
C VAL A 74 1.20 -6.26 -2.48
N PHE A 75 2.34 -5.68 -2.14
CA PHE A 75 2.45 -4.31 -1.71
C PHE A 75 2.88 -3.45 -2.90
N ASP A 76 2.09 -2.42 -3.23
CA ASP A 76 2.39 -1.45 -4.27
C ASP A 76 3.05 -0.22 -3.65
N GLU A 77 4.36 -0.07 -3.82
CA GLU A 77 5.13 1.05 -3.27
C GLU A 77 4.63 2.42 -3.76
N LYS A 78 3.98 2.50 -4.93
CA LYS A 78 3.49 3.77 -5.47
C LYS A 78 2.23 4.26 -4.76
N SER A 79 1.32 3.34 -4.46
CA SER A 79 0.09 3.66 -3.73
C SER A 79 0.25 3.52 -2.22
N GLU A 80 1.39 2.97 -1.75
CA GLU A 80 1.66 2.66 -0.35
C GLU A 80 0.58 1.77 0.26
N SER A 81 0.02 0.87 -0.56
CA SER A 81 -1.11 0.03 -0.20
C SER A 81 -0.80 -1.44 -0.46
N TYR A 82 -1.33 -2.30 0.42
CA TYR A 82 -1.35 -3.73 0.18
C TYR A 82 -2.62 -4.11 -0.58
N LEU A 83 -2.46 -4.89 -1.64
CA LEU A 83 -3.51 -5.40 -2.50
C LEU A 83 -3.48 -6.94 -2.53
N GLY A 84 -4.56 -7.60 -2.13
CA GLY A 84 -4.58 -9.06 -2.17
C GLY A 84 -5.71 -9.73 -1.39
N LYS A 85 -5.37 -10.83 -0.71
CA LYS A 85 -6.26 -11.62 0.13
C LYS A 85 -5.89 -11.43 1.60
N LEU A 86 -6.90 -11.29 2.45
CA LEU A 86 -6.77 -11.29 3.89
C LEU A 86 -7.53 -12.50 4.43
N THR A 87 -6.91 -13.27 5.32
CA THR A 87 -7.58 -14.35 6.05
C THR A 87 -7.46 -14.09 7.54
N VAL A 88 -8.58 -14.08 8.26
CA VAL A 88 -8.63 -13.86 9.72
C VAL A 88 -9.35 -15.02 10.37
N ASN A 89 -8.67 -15.77 11.24
CA ASN A 89 -9.21 -16.98 11.89
C ASN A 89 -9.84 -17.98 10.88
N GLY A 90 -9.25 -18.11 9.70
CA GLY A 90 -9.76 -18.96 8.62
C GLY A 90 -10.89 -18.35 7.78
N LYS A 91 -11.45 -17.19 8.16
CA LYS A 91 -12.38 -16.44 7.32
C LYS A 91 -11.62 -15.71 6.23
N GLU A 92 -12.02 -15.90 4.98
CA GLU A 92 -11.33 -15.34 3.83
C GLU A 92 -12.02 -14.08 3.28
N TYR A 93 -11.19 -13.10 2.94
CA TYR A 93 -11.56 -11.84 2.31
C TYR A 93 -10.67 -11.64 1.08
N MET A 94 -11.29 -11.30 -0.04
CA MET A 94 -10.66 -11.13 -1.36
C MET A 94 -10.68 -9.66 -1.77
N ASN A 95 -9.88 -9.32 -2.79
CA ASN A 95 -9.79 -7.96 -3.33
C ASN A 95 -9.51 -6.90 -2.25
N CYS A 96 -8.76 -7.29 -1.22
CA CYS A 96 -8.42 -6.42 -0.11
C CYS A 96 -7.49 -5.29 -0.56
N SER A 97 -7.77 -4.10 -0.04
CA SER A 97 -6.89 -2.93 -0.03
C SER A 97 -6.67 -2.54 1.43
N LEU A 98 -5.45 -2.71 1.91
CA LEU A 98 -5.02 -2.18 3.21
C LEU A 98 -4.19 -0.94 2.91
N ASP A 99 -4.76 0.21 3.21
CA ASP A 99 -4.23 1.51 2.82
C ASP A 99 -4.02 2.38 4.06
N PRO A 100 -2.80 2.37 4.64
CA PRO A 100 -2.46 3.22 5.77
C PRO A 100 -2.52 4.72 5.48
N LYS A 101 -2.31 5.11 4.21
CA LYS A 101 -2.33 6.51 3.77
C LYS A 101 -3.72 7.14 3.83
N PHE A 102 -4.77 6.34 3.66
CA PHE A 102 -6.16 6.75 3.91
C PHE A 102 -6.77 6.14 5.17
N ALA A 103 -5.95 5.51 6.00
CA ALA A 103 -6.36 4.84 7.23
C ALA A 103 -7.52 3.86 7.02
N MET A 104 -7.45 3.01 5.98
CA MET A 104 -8.60 2.28 5.47
C MET A 104 -8.31 0.82 5.12
N VAL A 105 -9.19 -0.07 5.58
CA VAL A 105 -9.25 -1.46 5.12
C VAL A 105 -10.54 -1.68 4.33
N GLN A 106 -10.39 -2.05 3.07
CA GLN A 106 -11.50 -2.41 2.20
C GLN A 106 -11.30 -3.81 1.66
N CYS A 107 -12.26 -4.70 1.82
CA CYS A 107 -12.22 -6.03 1.22
C CYS A 107 -13.61 -6.46 0.73
N SER A 108 -13.66 -7.51 -0.06
CA SER A 108 -14.90 -8.24 -0.35
C SER A 108 -14.86 -9.59 0.33
N GLU A 109 -15.97 -10.02 0.92
CA GLU A 109 -16.09 -11.40 1.36
C GLU A 109 -16.09 -12.35 0.16
N VAL A 110 -15.46 -13.53 0.30
CA VAL A 110 -15.51 -14.57 -0.73
C VAL A 110 -16.97 -14.90 -1.07
N GLY A 111 -17.32 -14.85 -2.36
CA GLY A 111 -18.69 -15.06 -2.84
C GLY A 111 -19.53 -13.78 -2.94
N ASN A 112 -19.05 -12.64 -2.44
CA ASN A 112 -19.68 -11.32 -2.61
C ASN A 112 -18.68 -10.28 -3.13
N GLU A 113 -18.03 -10.58 -4.25
CA GLU A 113 -16.94 -9.78 -4.83
C GLU A 113 -17.42 -8.55 -5.62
N LYS A 114 -18.70 -8.18 -5.51
CA LYS A 114 -19.25 -7.03 -6.25
C LYS A 114 -18.84 -5.72 -5.58
N PRO A 115 -18.46 -4.69 -6.36
CA PRO A 115 -18.28 -3.37 -5.80
C PRO A 115 -19.61 -2.78 -5.30
N PRO A 116 -19.58 -1.91 -4.28
CA PRO A 116 -18.39 -1.44 -3.55
C PRO A 116 -17.81 -2.50 -2.60
N ARG A 117 -16.49 -2.40 -2.34
CA ARG A 117 -15.85 -3.22 -1.30
C ARG A 117 -16.36 -2.78 0.08
N ASP A 118 -16.48 -3.71 1.01
CA ASP A 118 -16.89 -3.42 2.36
C ASP A 118 -15.75 -2.73 3.11
N HIS A 119 -16.07 -1.63 3.80
CA HIS A 119 -15.14 -0.99 4.72
C HIS A 119 -15.11 -1.80 6.02
N LEU A 120 -13.99 -2.47 6.28
CA LEU A 120 -13.86 -3.38 7.42
C LEU A 120 -13.27 -2.68 8.65
N GLY A 121 -12.60 -1.54 8.48
CA GLY A 121 -12.02 -0.80 9.58
C GLY A 121 -10.87 0.11 9.14
N MET A 122 -10.06 0.48 10.11
CA MET A 122 -8.97 1.44 9.98
C MET A 122 -7.63 0.77 10.19
N VAL A 123 -6.74 0.83 9.19
CA VAL A 123 -5.36 0.37 9.32
C VAL A 123 -4.43 1.57 9.34
N VAL A 124 -3.47 1.58 10.24
CA VAL A 124 -2.34 2.50 10.21
C VAL A 124 -1.05 1.72 10.33
N ALA A 125 -0.01 2.21 9.67
CA ALA A 125 1.30 1.57 9.64
C ALA A 125 2.37 2.64 9.51
N ASN A 126 3.61 2.28 9.85
CA ASN A 126 4.78 3.06 9.47
C ASN A 126 5.16 2.79 8.00
N GLU A 127 6.04 3.64 7.45
CA GLU A 127 6.44 3.61 6.03
C GLU A 127 6.90 2.23 5.54
N ASP A 128 7.56 1.44 6.39
CA ASP A 128 8.11 0.13 6.06
C ASP A 128 7.22 -1.06 6.47
N PHE A 129 6.02 -0.79 7.00
CA PHE A 129 5.06 -1.79 7.51
C PHE A 129 5.61 -2.71 8.62
N SER A 130 6.77 -2.37 9.21
CA SER A 130 7.32 -3.14 10.33
C SER A 130 6.49 -3.00 11.61
N LYS A 131 5.70 -1.92 11.70
CA LYS A 131 4.67 -1.70 12.71
C LYS A 131 3.36 -1.34 12.05
N TRP A 132 2.30 -2.00 12.44
CA TRP A 132 0.96 -1.64 12.00
C TRP A 132 -0.08 -1.97 13.06
N SER A 133 -1.20 -1.28 12.96
CA SER A 133 -2.33 -1.47 13.84
C SER A 133 -3.62 -1.38 13.06
N LEU A 134 -4.55 -2.25 13.39
CA LEU A 134 -5.89 -2.35 12.81
C LEU A 134 -6.92 -2.13 13.91
N LYS A 135 -7.81 -1.16 13.68
CA LYS A 135 -8.97 -0.90 14.51
C LYS A 135 -10.25 -1.24 13.74
N VAL A 136 -11.09 -2.06 14.35
CA VAL A 136 -12.33 -2.58 13.77
C VAL A 136 -13.45 -2.29 14.75
N GLY A 137 -14.42 -1.47 14.34
CA GLY A 137 -15.60 -1.18 15.13
C GLY A 137 -16.81 -2.04 14.73
N PRO A 138 -17.82 -2.18 15.62
CA PRO A 138 -19.13 -2.65 15.20
C PRO A 138 -19.69 -1.65 14.19
N SER A 139 -20.17 -2.11 13.04
CA SER A 139 -20.72 -1.20 12.02
C SER A 139 -22.17 -0.84 12.35
N ASP A 140 -22.51 0.44 12.22
CA ASP A 140 -23.81 1.01 12.62
C ASP A 140 -24.95 0.71 11.63
N GLN A 141 -24.65 0.31 10.39
CA GLN A 141 -25.64 0.18 9.32
C GLN A 141 -25.68 -1.19 8.62
N ASN A 142 -24.58 -1.94 8.66
CA ASN A 142 -24.46 -3.31 8.16
C ASN A 142 -23.61 -4.12 9.13
N GLU A 143 -23.79 -5.43 9.24
CA GLU A 143 -22.90 -6.24 10.09
C GLU A 143 -21.45 -6.14 9.57
N ASN A 144 -20.52 -5.64 10.39
CA ASN A 144 -19.11 -5.68 10.04
C ASN A 144 -18.62 -7.13 10.27
N ASN A 145 -18.60 -7.92 9.20
CA ASN A 145 -18.25 -9.34 9.28
C ASN A 145 -16.85 -9.57 9.88
N LEU A 146 -15.90 -8.63 9.68
CA LEU A 146 -14.59 -8.71 10.33
C LEU A 146 -14.72 -8.50 11.85
N TYR A 147 -15.51 -7.53 12.28
CA TYR A 147 -15.80 -7.32 13.70
C TYR A 147 -16.41 -8.58 14.31
N THR A 148 -17.42 -9.20 13.68
CA THR A 148 -18.07 -10.43 14.19
C THR A 148 -17.05 -11.57 14.36
N VAL A 149 -16.14 -11.76 13.40
CA VAL A 149 -15.07 -12.77 13.46
C VAL A 149 -14.08 -12.48 14.59
N LEU A 150 -13.71 -11.22 14.79
CA LEU A 150 -12.77 -10.80 15.83
C LEU A 150 -13.38 -10.82 17.22
N ASN A 151 -14.67 -10.47 17.35
CA ASN A 151 -15.39 -10.34 18.61
C ASN A 151 -15.60 -11.69 19.31
N GLN A 152 -15.50 -12.82 18.59
CA GLN A 152 -15.58 -14.20 19.12
C GLN A 152 -16.70 -14.42 20.16
N GLY A 153 -17.88 -13.85 19.91
CA GLY A 153 -19.06 -14.02 20.76
C GLY A 153 -19.09 -13.18 22.04
N SER A 154 -18.18 -12.21 22.23
CA SER A 154 -18.29 -11.25 23.34
C SER A 154 -19.53 -10.36 23.20
N THR A 155 -20.16 -10.03 24.32
CA THR A 155 -21.40 -9.26 24.39
C THR A 155 -21.19 -7.74 24.41
N THR A 156 -19.95 -7.28 24.58
CA THR A 156 -19.60 -5.84 24.55
C THR A 156 -19.46 -5.34 23.11
N THR A 157 -19.75 -4.07 22.86
CA THR A 157 -19.78 -3.45 21.51
C THR A 157 -18.65 -2.44 21.31
N ASP A 158 -17.47 -2.72 21.87
CA ASP A 158 -16.34 -1.80 21.81
C ASP A 158 -15.47 -2.08 20.59
N ASP A 159 -14.81 -1.04 20.06
CA ASP A 159 -13.79 -1.18 19.03
C ASP A 159 -12.75 -2.24 19.43
N ILE A 160 -12.40 -3.09 18.47
CA ILE A 160 -11.35 -4.10 18.59
C ILE A 160 -10.09 -3.57 17.93
N ILE A 161 -8.96 -3.74 18.60
CA ILE A 161 -7.65 -3.35 18.14
C ILE A 161 -6.70 -4.54 18.10
N LEU A 162 -5.89 -4.59 17.04
CA LEU A 162 -4.79 -5.53 16.88
C LEU A 162 -3.59 -4.74 16.40
N SER A 163 -2.44 -4.92 17.04
CA SER A 163 -1.22 -4.19 16.67
C SER A 163 -0.05 -5.17 16.65
N ILE A 164 0.86 -4.99 15.69
CA ILE A 164 2.06 -5.81 15.52
C ILE A 164 3.28 -4.90 15.61
N PRO A 165 4.32 -5.29 16.37
CA PRO A 165 4.52 -6.58 17.05
C PRO A 165 4.00 -6.62 18.51
N ASP A 166 3.10 -5.73 18.90
CA ASP A 166 2.66 -5.58 20.29
C ASP A 166 1.91 -6.80 20.85
N THR A 167 2.17 -7.11 22.12
CA THR A 167 1.70 -8.35 22.75
C THR A 167 0.76 -8.16 23.94
N ASP A 168 0.49 -6.90 24.32
CA ASP A 168 -0.44 -6.55 25.40
C ASP A 168 -1.34 -5.38 25.01
N ARG A 169 -2.50 -5.27 25.66
CA ARG A 169 -3.51 -4.24 25.34
C ARG A 169 -2.96 -2.82 25.38
N ASP A 170 -2.20 -2.47 26.41
CA ASP A 170 -1.73 -1.09 26.61
C ASP A 170 -0.63 -0.74 25.60
N SER A 171 0.19 -1.70 25.20
CA SER A 171 1.12 -1.55 24.06
C SER A 171 0.37 -1.39 22.73
N SER A 172 -0.64 -2.21 22.44
CA SER A 172 -1.42 -2.12 21.20
C SER A 172 -2.17 -0.79 21.07
N LEU A 173 -2.81 -0.31 22.15
CA LEU A 173 -3.49 0.98 22.16
C LEU A 173 -2.51 2.14 21.91
N ARG A 174 -1.36 2.14 22.61
CA ARG A 174 -0.33 3.17 22.41
C ARG A 174 0.22 3.15 20.99
N ALA A 175 0.50 1.97 20.44
CA ALA A 175 1.03 1.85 19.09
C ALA A 175 0.04 2.39 18.05
N PHE A 176 -1.25 2.12 18.21
CA PHE A 176 -2.27 2.72 17.36
C PHE A 176 -2.30 4.24 17.48
N ASP A 177 -2.31 4.78 18.71
CA ASP A 177 -2.35 6.22 18.95
C ASP A 177 -1.11 6.93 18.36
N GLU A 178 0.08 6.35 18.53
CA GLU A 178 1.33 6.84 17.95
C GLU A 178 1.25 6.88 16.41
N LEU A 179 0.87 5.76 15.78
CA LEU A 179 0.75 5.66 14.33
C LEU A 179 -0.32 6.62 13.77
N MET A 180 -1.46 6.76 14.45
CA MET A 180 -2.51 7.71 14.10
C MET A 180 -2.04 9.17 14.18
N GLN A 181 -1.27 9.52 15.21
CA GLN A 181 -0.72 10.87 15.34
C GLN A 181 0.24 11.18 14.18
N HIS A 182 1.12 10.25 13.85
CA HIS A 182 2.02 10.38 12.70
C HIS A 182 1.24 10.59 11.39
N HIS A 183 0.25 9.75 11.14
CA HIS A 183 -0.64 9.87 9.98
C HIS A 183 -1.34 11.24 9.89
N VAL A 184 -1.86 11.76 11.01
CA VAL A 184 -2.51 13.08 11.04
C VAL A 184 -1.53 14.21 10.71
N VAL A 185 -0.26 14.08 11.13
CA VAL A 185 0.78 15.07 10.81
C VAL A 185 1.10 15.06 9.31
N GLU A 186 1.26 13.89 8.72
CA GLU A 186 1.55 13.72 7.28
C GLU A 186 0.42 14.23 6.39
N LEU A 187 -0.83 13.94 6.74
CA LEU A 187 -1.99 14.48 6.05
C LEU A 187 -1.97 16.02 6.04
N LYS A 188 -1.71 16.65 7.20
CA LYS A 188 -1.64 18.12 7.30
C LYS A 188 -0.53 18.73 6.46
N GLN A 189 0.57 18.02 6.24
CA GLN A 189 1.67 18.49 5.37
C GLN A 189 1.29 18.37 3.90
N SER A 190 0.54 17.33 3.51
CA SER A 190 0.11 17.09 2.13
C SER A 190 -0.91 18.12 1.60
N PHE A 191 -1.57 18.86 2.49
CA PHE A 191 -2.55 19.91 2.17
C PHE A 191 -1.99 21.35 2.27
N LYS A 192 -0.69 21.53 2.49
CA LYS A 192 -0.02 22.84 2.49
C LYS A 192 0.73 23.05 1.18
#